data_AF-A0A7S3M9L3-F1
#
_entry.id   AF-A0A7S3M9L3-F1
#
_cell.length_a   1.000
_cell.length_b   1.000
_cell.length_c   1.000
_cell.angle_alpha   90.00
_cell.angle_beta   90.00
_cell.angle_gamma   90.00
#
_symmetry.space_group_name_H-M   'P 1'
#
loop_
_entity.id
_entity.type
_entity.pdbx_description
1 polymer ?
#
loop_
_entity_poly.entity_id
_entity_poly.type
_entity_poly.pdbx_seq_one_letter_code
_entity_poly.pdbx_strand_id
1 'polypeptide(L)'
;EKVYTVHVTNSVQPLKVTLSWFDPPNEVFAARFLLHDLDLLIESPSGQVFYGNALVGSNDTPGLGTQRDEINNNEQVTIAAPVVGTWTVRVQSKRLTQALTQNFALVIIAQGSIVPAADVAPLSPALLLECHFSTGTPSTTPLVSLEITKLSKLVNTGWSASDSYSIVSKDPDSEFADSGRFTNVHPFEVDKACVPAGCYTARLNVNSTSSKLGSQMSIPECGVYLSPMTPQQDFCIDPPVARLDGTTA
;
A
#
# COMPACT_ATOMS: atom_id res chain seq x y z
N GLU A 1 -2.85 -5.83 -10.56
CA GLU A 1 -2.15 -4.68 -11.19
C GLU A 1 -2.50 -4.61 -12.67
N LYS A 2 -2.57 -3.40 -13.24
CA LYS A 2 -2.64 -3.13 -14.68
C LYS A 2 -1.59 -2.07 -15.02
N VAL A 3 -0.87 -2.26 -16.13
CA VAL A 3 0.25 -1.39 -16.54
C VAL A 3 0.07 -0.90 -17.96
N TYR A 4 0.21 0.41 -18.16
CA TYR A 4 0.10 1.11 -19.42
C TYR A 4 1.42 1.82 -19.73
N THR A 5 1.82 1.82 -20.99
CA THR A 5 3.03 2.51 -21.43
C THR A 5 2.64 3.75 -22.21
N VAL A 6 3.21 4.90 -21.83
CA VAL A 6 2.96 6.19 -22.49
C VAL A 6 4.25 6.70 -23.10
N HIS A 7 4.28 6.82 -24.42
CA HIS A 7 5.41 7.41 -25.13
C HIS A 7 5.16 8.90 -25.32
N VAL A 8 5.86 9.73 -24.55
CA VAL A 8 5.78 11.19 -24.64
C VAL A 8 6.76 11.68 -25.71
N THR A 9 6.28 12.43 -26.70
CA THR A 9 7.08 12.91 -27.83
C THR A 9 7.53 14.37 -27.70
N ASN A 10 6.88 15.17 -26.85
CA ASN A 10 7.34 16.50 -26.45
C ASN A 10 6.77 16.90 -25.07
N SER A 11 7.31 17.98 -24.49
CA SER A 11 6.96 18.48 -23.15
C SER A 11 5.92 19.61 -23.15
N VAL A 12 5.32 19.94 -24.29
CA VAL A 12 4.41 21.09 -24.43
C VAL A 12 3.05 20.82 -23.78
N GLN A 13 2.60 19.57 -23.82
CA GLN A 13 1.38 19.13 -23.14
C GLN A 13 1.74 18.43 -21.83
N PRO A 14 1.07 18.76 -20.72
CA PRO A 14 1.22 18.01 -19.48
C PRO A 14 0.87 16.52 -19.66
N LEU A 15 1.63 15.65 -18.99
CA LEU A 15 1.20 14.27 -18.76
C LEU A 15 0.26 14.28 -17.55
N LYS A 16 -1.03 14.04 -17.80
CA LYS A 16 -2.06 14.00 -16.76
C LYS A 16 -2.75 12.65 -16.77
N VAL A 17 -2.75 11.99 -15.61
CA VAL A 17 -3.42 10.70 -15.44
C VAL A 17 -4.39 10.80 -14.28
N THR A 18 -5.61 10.33 -14.50
CA THR A 18 -6.65 10.29 -13.47
C THR A 18 -7.24 8.89 -13.40
N LEU A 19 -7.15 8.29 -12.21
CA LEU A 19 -7.73 7.03 -11.83
C LEU A 19 -9.01 7.29 -11.04
N SER A 20 -10.06 6.52 -11.29
CA SER A 20 -11.29 6.55 -10.49
C SER A 20 -11.92 5.17 -10.41
N TRP A 21 -12.46 4.83 -9.26
CA TRP A 21 -13.21 3.60 -9.09
C TRP A 21 -14.45 3.82 -8.22
N PHE A 22 -15.43 2.96 -8.44
CA PHE A 22 -16.60 2.91 -7.58
C PHE A 22 -16.27 2.02 -6.39
N ASP A 23 -15.89 2.63 -5.27
CA ASP A 23 -15.62 1.94 -4.02
C ASP A 23 -16.90 1.26 -3.51
N PRO A 24 -16.85 0.04 -2.95
CA PRO A 24 -18.03 -0.58 -2.37
C PRO A 24 -18.61 0.26 -1.22
N PRO A 25 -19.92 0.14 -0.94
CA PRO A 25 -20.53 0.86 0.16
C PRO A 25 -19.93 0.43 1.49
N ASN A 26 -19.61 1.40 2.33
CA ASN A 26 -19.10 1.19 3.69
C ASN A 26 -20.19 1.48 4.74
N GLU A 27 -19.93 1.04 5.97
CA GLU A 27 -20.74 1.35 7.14
C GLU A 27 -20.61 2.83 7.53
N VAL A 28 -21.71 3.43 8.01
CA VAL A 28 -21.81 4.87 8.34
C VAL A 28 -20.81 5.32 9.41
N PHE A 29 -20.31 4.40 10.23
CA PHE A 29 -19.37 4.66 11.33
C PHE A 29 -18.01 3.96 11.13
N ALA A 30 -17.65 3.62 9.90
CA ALA A 30 -16.35 3.04 9.62
C ALA A 30 -15.23 4.06 9.90
N ALA A 31 -14.21 3.63 10.66
CA ALA A 31 -13.06 4.48 10.97
C ALA A 31 -12.16 4.76 9.75
N ARG A 32 -12.29 3.97 8.68
CA ARG A 32 -11.80 4.28 7.33
C ARG A 32 -12.94 4.08 6.34
N PHE A 33 -13.22 5.09 5.53
CA PHE A 33 -14.30 5.03 4.55
C PHE A 33 -13.92 4.29 3.27
N LEU A 34 -12.67 4.41 2.82
CA LEU A 34 -12.19 3.73 1.62
C LEU A 34 -11.99 2.23 1.89
N LEU A 35 -12.71 1.37 1.16
CA LEU A 35 -12.69 -0.09 1.35
C LEU A 35 -11.74 -0.78 0.39
N HIS A 36 -11.83 -0.43 -0.88
CA HIS A 36 -10.94 -0.82 -1.95
C HIS A 36 -9.96 0.33 -2.20
N ASP A 37 -8.71 0.05 -1.92
CA ASP A 37 -7.60 1.00 -1.96
C ASP A 37 -6.77 0.71 -3.21
N LEU A 38 -6.93 1.53 -4.25
CA LEU A 38 -6.20 1.44 -5.50
C LEU A 38 -5.22 2.60 -5.63
N ASP A 39 -3.95 2.29 -5.87
CA ASP A 39 -2.94 3.33 -6.09
C ASP A 39 -2.72 3.58 -7.59
N LEU A 40 -2.59 4.85 -7.96
CA LEU A 40 -2.03 5.34 -9.21
C LEU A 40 -0.54 5.62 -9.04
N LEU A 41 0.29 4.92 -9.81
CA LEU A 41 1.73 5.16 -9.88
C LEU A 41 2.14 5.53 -11.29
N ILE A 42 3.00 6.53 -11.40
CA ILE A 42 3.63 6.92 -12.66
C ILE A 42 5.15 6.87 -12.48
N GLU A 43 5.84 6.21 -13.41
CA GLU A 43 7.30 6.12 -13.46
C GLU A 43 7.83 6.85 -14.70
N SER A 44 8.80 7.74 -14.51
CA SER A 44 9.46 8.49 -15.58
C SER A 44 10.46 7.63 -16.36
N PRO A 45 10.88 8.08 -17.56
CA PRO A 45 12.00 7.47 -18.28
C PRO A 45 13.31 7.41 -17.48
N SER A 46 13.47 8.28 -16.48
CA SER A 46 14.62 8.32 -15.58
C SER A 46 14.43 7.49 -14.30
N GLY A 47 13.31 6.78 -14.14
CA GLY A 47 12.99 5.95 -12.98
C GLY A 47 12.39 6.70 -11.78
N GLN A 48 11.99 7.97 -11.94
CA GLN A 48 11.32 8.72 -10.87
C GLN A 48 9.86 8.27 -10.75
N VAL A 49 9.42 7.99 -9.52
CA VAL A 49 8.05 7.52 -9.23
C VAL A 49 7.21 8.63 -8.61
N PHE A 50 5.97 8.73 -9.09
CA PHE A 50 4.94 9.67 -8.62
C PHE A 50 3.70 8.88 -8.21
N TYR A 51 3.19 9.13 -7.00
CA TYR A 51 1.92 8.56 -6.52
C TYR A 51 0.77 9.56 -6.71
N GLY A 52 -0.43 9.02 -6.93
CA GLY A 52 -1.66 9.80 -7.00
C GLY A 52 -1.87 10.65 -5.75
N ASN A 53 -2.23 11.92 -5.96
CA ASN A 53 -2.52 12.90 -4.90
C ASN A 53 -1.41 13.07 -3.83
N ALA A 54 -0.19 12.58 -4.05
CA ALA A 54 0.89 12.67 -3.08
C ALA A 54 1.18 14.13 -2.68
N LEU A 55 1.25 14.38 -1.36
CA LEU A 55 1.40 15.72 -0.79
C LEU A 55 2.74 16.35 -1.20
N VAL A 56 2.67 17.53 -1.82
CA VAL A 56 3.83 18.29 -2.30
C VAL A 56 4.41 19.10 -1.15
N GLY A 57 5.68 18.88 -0.79
CA GLY A 57 6.36 19.65 0.27
C GLY A 57 6.52 21.15 -0.02
N SER A 58 6.39 21.57 -1.28
CA SER A 58 6.14 22.93 -1.78
C SER A 58 6.37 22.95 -3.30
N ASN A 59 5.58 23.74 -4.04
CA ASN A 59 5.79 24.19 -5.44
C ASN A 59 5.23 23.36 -6.62
N ASP A 60 3.93 23.01 -6.64
CA ASP A 60 3.21 22.58 -7.87
C ASP A 60 3.86 21.44 -8.70
N THR A 61 4.82 20.72 -8.12
CA THR A 61 5.40 19.51 -8.67
C THR A 61 4.59 18.32 -8.19
N PRO A 62 4.24 17.35 -9.06
CA PRO A 62 3.64 16.11 -8.58
C PRO A 62 4.58 15.49 -7.54
N GLY A 63 4.01 15.04 -6.41
CA GLY A 63 4.78 14.54 -5.28
C GLY A 63 5.77 13.46 -5.72
N LEU A 64 7.06 13.78 -5.68
CA LEU A 64 8.14 12.79 -5.73
C LEU A 64 8.21 12.16 -4.34
N GLY A 65 7.81 10.90 -4.17
CA GLY A 65 7.99 10.24 -2.87
C GLY A 65 6.93 9.23 -2.47
N THR A 66 7.10 8.74 -1.24
CA THR A 66 6.71 7.41 -0.72
C THR A 66 5.31 7.31 -0.11
N GLN A 67 4.49 8.36 -0.22
CA GLN A 67 3.19 8.42 0.46
C GLN A 67 2.04 8.22 -0.54
N ARG A 68 1.33 7.11 -0.35
CA ARG A 68 0.12 6.75 -1.08
C ARG A 68 -1.08 7.54 -0.57
N ASP A 69 -2.05 7.77 -1.43
CA ASP A 69 -3.37 8.22 -1.00
C ASP A 69 -4.16 6.99 -0.55
N GLU A 70 -4.74 7.05 0.65
CA GLU A 70 -5.52 5.94 1.23
C GLU A 70 -6.92 6.40 1.64
N ILE A 71 -7.33 7.55 1.14
CA ILE A 71 -8.53 8.28 1.55
C ILE A 71 -9.48 8.42 0.37
N ASN A 72 -8.95 8.65 -0.84
CA ASN A 72 -9.77 8.98 -2.00
C ASN A 72 -9.92 7.80 -2.96
N ASN A 73 -11.12 7.62 -3.51
CA ASN A 73 -11.38 6.72 -4.63
C ASN A 73 -11.15 7.38 -6.01
N ASN A 74 -10.46 8.53 -6.00
CA ASN A 74 -10.07 9.31 -7.15
C ASN A 74 -8.63 9.78 -6.93
N GLU A 75 -7.73 9.32 -7.80
CA GLU A 75 -6.32 9.66 -7.74
C GLU A 75 -5.86 10.33 -9.02
N GLN A 76 -5.05 11.37 -8.89
CA GLN A 76 -4.52 12.09 -10.04
C GLN A 76 -3.04 12.42 -9.87
N VAL A 77 -2.32 12.33 -10.98
CA VAL A 77 -0.98 12.89 -11.14
C VAL A 77 -0.98 13.80 -12.36
N THR A 78 -0.41 15.00 -12.21
CA THR A 78 -0.19 15.94 -13.32
C THR A 78 1.28 16.34 -13.34
N ILE A 79 1.98 16.02 -14.43
CA ILE A 79 3.35 16.44 -14.69
C ILE A 79 3.29 17.54 -15.76
N ALA A 80 3.52 18.79 -15.34
CA ALA A 80 3.33 19.96 -16.20
C ALA A 80 4.22 19.96 -17.45
N ALA A 81 5.48 19.55 -17.30
CA ALA A 81 6.47 19.47 -18.38
C ALA A 81 7.13 18.07 -18.37
N PRO A 82 6.46 17.04 -18.93
CA PRO A 82 6.99 15.68 -18.91
C PRO A 82 8.24 15.58 -19.78
N VAL A 83 9.27 14.88 -19.29
CA VAL A 83 10.43 14.54 -20.11
C VAL A 83 10.00 13.64 -21.28
N VAL A 84 10.64 13.86 -22.44
CA VAL A 84 10.45 13.01 -23.62
C VAL A 84 10.97 11.61 -23.34
N GLY A 85 10.20 10.60 -23.73
CA GLY A 85 10.56 9.20 -23.53
C GLY A 85 9.38 8.34 -23.10
N THR A 86 9.72 7.13 -22.64
CA THR A 86 8.75 6.12 -22.22
C THR A 86 8.44 6.26 -20.74
N TRP A 87 7.16 6.51 -20.44
CA TRP A 87 6.60 6.54 -19.09
C TRP A 87 5.81 5.27 -18.83
N THR A 88 5.82 4.82 -17.57
CA THR A 88 5.01 3.68 -17.13
C THR A 88 3.91 4.18 -16.20
N VAL A 89 2.66 3.83 -16.49
CA VAL A 89 1.51 4.13 -15.63
C VAL A 89 0.98 2.82 -15.07
N ARG A 90 0.88 2.71 -13.75
CA ARG A 90 0.40 1.51 -13.06
C ARG A 90 -0.82 1.84 -12.23
N VAL A 91 -1.80 0.94 -12.29
CA VAL A 91 -2.93 0.87 -11.35
C VAL A 91 -2.78 -0.42 -10.58
N GLN A 92 -2.58 -0.31 -9.27
CA GLN A 92 -2.40 -1.44 -8.38
C GLN A 92 -3.39 -1.36 -7.23
N SER A 93 -3.67 -2.49 -6.60
CA SER A 93 -4.50 -2.52 -5.40
C SER A 93 -3.60 -2.74 -4.20
N LYS A 94 -3.68 -1.86 -3.21
CA LYS A 94 -3.11 -2.09 -1.88
C LYS A 94 -4.03 -2.97 -1.04
N ARG A 95 -5.34 -2.73 -1.13
CA ARG A 95 -6.35 -3.48 -0.37
C ARG A 95 -7.62 -3.67 -1.18
N LEU A 96 -8.17 -4.88 -1.18
CA LEU A 96 -9.53 -5.16 -1.63
C LEU A 96 -10.23 -5.99 -0.55
N THR A 97 -11.26 -5.45 0.10
CA THR A 97 -11.89 -6.08 1.26
C THR A 97 -13.13 -6.91 0.92
N GLN A 98 -13.90 -6.54 -0.10
CA GLN A 98 -15.13 -7.26 -0.48
C GLN A 98 -15.02 -8.07 -1.77
N ALA A 99 -13.96 -7.90 -2.56
CA ALA A 99 -13.78 -8.61 -3.82
C ALA A 99 -12.32 -8.93 -4.08
N LEU A 100 -12.09 -9.91 -4.96
CA LEU A 100 -10.75 -10.23 -5.46
C LEU A 100 -10.27 -9.24 -6.53
N THR A 101 -11.19 -8.48 -7.12
CA THR A 101 -10.90 -7.48 -8.16
C THR A 101 -11.77 -6.24 -7.96
N GLN A 102 -11.25 -5.09 -8.38
CA GLN A 102 -11.98 -3.82 -8.45
C GLN A 102 -11.88 -3.26 -9.87
N ASN A 103 -13.02 -2.96 -10.47
CA ASN A 103 -13.06 -2.26 -11.75
C ASN A 103 -12.75 -0.78 -11.54
N PHE A 104 -12.02 -0.19 -12.48
CA PHE A 104 -11.66 1.22 -12.46
C PHE A 104 -11.78 1.83 -13.86
N ALA A 105 -11.86 3.16 -13.90
CA ALA A 105 -11.69 3.97 -15.08
C ALA A 105 -10.35 4.71 -14.99
N LEU A 106 -9.62 4.78 -16.10
CA LEU A 106 -8.36 5.48 -16.20
C LEU A 106 -8.38 6.41 -17.41
N VAL A 107 -8.08 7.68 -17.19
CA VAL A 107 -7.93 8.68 -18.24
C VAL A 107 -6.48 9.14 -18.27
N ILE A 108 -5.84 9.01 -19.43
CA ILE A 108 -4.47 9.45 -19.68
C ILE A 108 -4.50 10.51 -20.77
N ILE A 109 -3.92 11.68 -20.47
CA ILE A 109 -3.73 12.80 -21.39
C ILE A 109 -2.22 13.00 -21.54
N ALA A 110 -1.72 12.91 -22.77
CA ALA A 110 -0.32 13.11 -23.10
C ALA A 110 -0.16 13.46 -24.58
N GLN A 111 0.94 14.15 -24.92
CA GLN A 111 1.34 14.34 -26.31
C GLN A 111 2.21 13.17 -26.78
N GLY A 112 1.63 12.23 -27.53
CA GLY A 112 2.34 11.07 -28.05
C GLY A 112 1.41 9.86 -28.27
N SER A 113 1.85 8.68 -27.86
CA SER A 113 1.07 7.44 -27.99
C SER A 113 0.93 6.69 -26.67
N ILE A 114 -0.17 5.97 -26.53
CA ILE A 114 -0.46 5.13 -25.37
C ILE A 114 -0.56 3.70 -25.87
N VAL A 115 0.24 2.80 -25.30
CA VAL A 115 0.12 1.37 -25.53
C VAL A 115 -0.87 0.83 -24.50
N PRO A 116 -1.94 0.11 -24.93
CA PRO A 116 -2.92 -0.48 -24.03
C PRO A 116 -2.30 -1.39 -22.98
N ALA A 117 -3.05 -1.62 -21.90
CA ALA A 117 -2.53 -2.35 -20.77
C ALA A 117 -2.05 -3.76 -21.16
N ALA A 118 -0.82 -4.11 -20.78
CA ALA A 118 -0.38 -5.50 -20.82
C ALA A 118 -0.93 -6.23 -19.59
N ASP A 119 -1.38 -7.47 -19.79
CA ASP A 119 -1.67 -8.37 -18.67
C ASP A 119 -0.35 -8.84 -18.08
N VAL A 120 -0.10 -8.40 -16.84
CA VAL A 120 1.03 -8.77 -15.97
C VAL A 120 2.36 -8.11 -16.34
N ALA A 121 2.64 -6.97 -15.71
CA ALA A 121 4.02 -6.61 -15.39
C ALA A 121 4.37 -7.20 -14.02
N PRO A 122 5.63 -7.59 -13.77
CA PRO A 122 6.09 -7.85 -12.41
C PRO A 122 5.89 -6.58 -11.57
N LEU A 123 5.49 -6.77 -10.31
CA LEU A 123 5.39 -5.70 -9.31
C LEU A 123 6.68 -4.86 -9.39
N SER A 124 6.54 -3.53 -9.45
CA SER A 124 7.74 -2.69 -9.51
C SER A 124 8.53 -2.86 -8.20
N PRO A 125 9.88 -2.84 -8.23
CA PRO A 125 10.68 -2.80 -7.01
C PRO A 125 10.32 -1.63 -6.08
N ALA A 126 9.57 -0.62 -6.52
CA ALA A 126 9.09 0.46 -5.64
C ALA A 126 7.93 0.02 -4.71
N LEU A 127 7.29 -1.13 -4.95
CA LEU A 127 6.39 -1.79 -3.98
C LEU A 127 7.18 -2.52 -2.88
N LEU A 128 8.36 -3.04 -3.23
CA LEU A 128 9.38 -3.43 -2.28
C LEU A 128 10.11 -2.16 -1.86
N LEU A 129 9.41 -1.25 -1.16
CA LEU A 129 10.13 -0.20 -0.46
C LEU A 129 11.19 -0.93 0.35
N GLU A 130 12.47 -0.80 -0.02
CA GLU A 130 13.58 -1.26 0.80
C GLU A 130 13.25 -0.71 2.17
N CYS A 131 12.90 -1.62 3.08
CA CYS A 131 12.67 -1.28 4.47
C CYS A 131 14.02 -0.80 4.97
N HIS A 132 14.30 0.48 4.75
CA HIS A 132 15.58 1.10 5.06
C HIS A 132 15.65 1.12 6.58
N PHE A 133 16.21 0.06 7.16
CA PHE A 133 16.79 0.15 8.48
C PHE A 133 17.84 1.27 8.42
N SER A 134 17.78 2.17 9.39
CA SER A 134 18.73 3.29 9.57
C SER A 134 20.16 2.82 9.94
N THR A 135 20.56 1.61 9.54
CA THR A 135 21.91 1.08 9.67
C THR A 135 22.43 0.88 8.25
N GLY A 136 23.43 1.68 7.84
CA GLY A 136 23.92 1.87 6.46
C GLY A 136 24.52 0.66 5.74
N THR A 137 23.89 -0.50 5.82
CA THR A 137 24.20 -1.72 5.07
C THR A 137 22.88 -2.29 4.52
N PRO A 138 22.74 -2.42 3.18
CA PRO A 138 21.58 -3.07 2.57
C PRO A 138 21.45 -4.51 3.07
N SER A 139 20.24 -4.89 3.51
CA SER A 139 19.93 -6.29 3.84
C SER A 139 19.91 -7.13 2.55
N THR A 140 20.50 -8.32 2.57
CA THR A 140 20.45 -9.27 1.43
C THR A 140 19.11 -10.01 1.32
N THR A 141 18.26 -9.92 2.35
CA THR A 141 16.90 -10.46 2.33
C THR A 141 15.90 -9.38 1.90
N PRO A 142 15.08 -9.63 0.87
CA PRO A 142 14.04 -8.71 0.47
C PRO A 142 12.98 -8.62 1.57
N LEU A 143 12.72 -7.40 2.03
CA LEU A 143 11.71 -7.08 3.04
C LEU A 143 10.55 -6.34 2.38
N VAL A 144 9.34 -6.57 2.91
CA VAL A 144 8.12 -5.87 2.54
C VAL A 144 7.68 -5.00 3.71
N SER A 145 7.34 -3.73 3.44
CA SER A 145 6.70 -2.87 4.45
C SER A 145 5.21 -3.19 4.50
N LEU A 146 4.73 -3.70 5.63
CA LEU A 146 3.32 -3.92 5.92
C LEU A 146 2.77 -2.75 6.73
N GLU A 147 1.56 -2.32 6.43
CA GLU A 147 0.85 -1.38 7.29
C GLU A 147 -0.08 -2.08 8.25
N ILE A 148 -0.02 -1.64 9.49
CA ILE A 148 -0.78 -2.22 10.58
C ILE A 148 -1.73 -1.16 11.07
N THR A 149 -2.97 -1.27 10.60
CA THR A 149 -4.03 -0.34 10.96
C THR A 149 -4.69 -0.82 12.26
N LYS A 150 -4.72 0.05 13.25
CA LYS A 150 -5.34 -0.11 14.57
C LYS A 150 -6.65 0.67 14.56
N LEU A 151 -7.77 0.02 14.87
CA LEU A 151 -9.13 0.57 14.75
C LEU A 151 -9.96 0.39 16.02
N SER A 152 -10.81 1.37 16.34
CA SER A 152 -11.79 1.27 17.42
C SER A 152 -13.22 1.31 16.88
N LYS A 153 -14.05 0.34 17.28
CA LYS A 153 -15.47 0.26 16.87
C LYS A 153 -16.39 1.30 17.55
N LEU A 154 -16.01 1.87 18.69
CA LEU A 154 -16.88 2.71 19.52
C LEU A 154 -16.12 3.94 20.05
N VAL A 155 -16.57 5.13 19.65
CA VAL A 155 -15.95 6.45 19.94
C VAL A 155 -15.75 6.79 21.43
N ASN A 156 -16.37 6.04 22.37
CA ASN A 156 -16.32 6.37 23.80
C ASN A 156 -15.64 5.31 24.70
N THR A 157 -15.38 4.07 24.23
CA THR A 157 -14.75 3.00 25.03
C THR A 157 -13.79 2.15 24.20
N GLY A 158 -12.96 2.80 23.36
CA GLY A 158 -12.10 2.14 22.39
C GLY A 158 -10.98 1.27 22.93
N TRP A 159 -9.88 1.17 22.18
CA TRP A 159 -8.70 0.43 22.65
C TRP A 159 -8.05 1.15 23.85
N SER A 160 -7.17 0.43 24.54
CA SER A 160 -6.33 1.02 25.59
C SER A 160 -4.85 0.93 25.24
N ALA A 161 -4.02 1.71 25.92
CA ALA A 161 -2.56 1.60 25.83
C ALA A 161 -1.99 0.25 26.34
N SER A 162 -2.84 -0.61 26.92
CA SER A 162 -2.46 -1.97 27.33
C SER A 162 -2.69 -3.02 26.23
N ASP A 163 -3.40 -2.65 25.16
CA ASP A 163 -3.61 -3.53 24.01
C ASP A 163 -2.37 -3.50 23.11
N SER A 164 -2.09 -4.62 22.44
CA SER A 164 -0.97 -4.75 21.53
C SER A 164 -1.28 -5.71 20.39
N TYR A 165 -0.40 -5.75 19.41
CA TYR A 165 -0.38 -6.80 18.40
C TYR A 165 0.99 -7.45 18.31
N SER A 166 1.03 -8.63 17.71
CA SER A 166 2.29 -9.31 17.36
C SER A 166 2.15 -10.02 16.02
N ILE A 167 3.22 -10.02 15.24
CA ILE A 167 3.39 -10.81 14.01
C ILE A 167 4.57 -11.74 14.27
N VAL A 168 4.35 -13.05 14.19
CA VAL A 168 5.38 -14.06 14.49
C VAL A 168 5.48 -15.02 13.33
N SER A 169 6.72 -15.35 12.94
CA SER A 169 6.98 -16.38 11.93
C SER A 169 6.34 -17.73 12.30
N LYS A 170 5.78 -18.42 11.32
CA LYS A 170 5.35 -19.82 11.46
C LYS A 170 6.46 -20.81 11.17
N ASP A 171 7.55 -20.36 10.54
CA ASP A 171 8.73 -21.18 10.30
C ASP A 171 9.49 -21.35 11.63
N PRO A 172 9.64 -22.60 12.14
CA PRO A 172 10.35 -22.87 13.39
C PRO A 172 11.84 -22.50 13.34
N ASP A 173 12.43 -22.40 12.14
CA ASP A 173 13.83 -22.03 11.94
C ASP A 173 14.03 -20.51 11.81
N SER A 174 12.94 -19.73 11.82
CA SER A 174 12.96 -18.28 11.71
C SER A 174 12.62 -17.61 13.05
N GLU A 175 13.53 -16.78 13.54
CA GLU A 175 13.34 -15.98 14.76
C GLU A 175 12.55 -14.68 14.51
N PHE A 176 11.98 -14.48 13.32
CA PHE A 176 11.28 -13.23 13.01
C PHE A 176 10.04 -13.05 13.89
N ALA A 177 10.04 -11.95 14.65
CA ALA A 177 8.87 -11.45 15.35
C ALA A 177 8.87 -9.92 15.34
N ASP A 178 7.70 -9.33 15.18
CA ASP A 178 7.46 -7.90 15.32
C ASP A 178 6.21 -7.65 16.17
N SER A 179 6.14 -6.51 16.83
CA SER A 179 5.03 -6.17 17.72
C SER A 179 4.88 -4.66 17.90
N GLY A 180 3.66 -4.22 18.11
CA GLY A 180 3.36 -2.82 18.40
C GLY A 180 2.27 -2.70 19.45
N ARG A 181 2.22 -1.53 20.09
CA ARG A 181 1.20 -1.19 21.08
C ARG A 181 0.18 -0.25 20.47
N PHE A 182 -1.04 -0.31 20.97
CA PHE A 182 -2.03 0.73 20.73
C PHE A 182 -1.66 1.92 21.63
N THR A 183 -1.73 3.16 21.15
CA THR A 183 -1.40 4.33 21.97
C THR A 183 -2.64 4.89 22.68
N ASN A 184 -2.70 6.20 22.95
CA ASN A 184 -3.86 6.85 23.58
C ASN A 184 -5.15 6.57 22.79
N VAL A 185 -6.32 6.85 23.40
CA VAL A 185 -7.64 6.54 22.82
C VAL A 185 -7.91 7.41 21.58
N HIS A 186 -7.36 7.01 20.45
CA HIS A 186 -7.73 7.51 19.13
C HIS A 186 -8.60 6.45 18.44
N PRO A 187 -9.52 6.84 17.55
CA PRO A 187 -10.32 5.87 16.81
C PRO A 187 -9.50 5.10 15.77
N PHE A 188 -8.32 5.62 15.41
CA PHE A 188 -7.49 5.16 14.30
C PHE A 188 -6.01 5.49 14.51
N GLU A 189 -5.14 4.49 14.28
CA GLU A 189 -3.68 4.57 14.35
C GLU A 189 -3.08 3.66 13.26
N VAL A 190 -1.90 4.01 12.76
CA VAL A 190 -1.15 3.20 11.78
C VAL A 190 0.24 2.92 12.33
N ASP A 191 0.64 1.66 12.26
CA ASP A 191 2.01 1.19 12.45
C ASP A 191 2.59 0.65 11.15
N LYS A 192 3.90 0.45 11.12
CA LYS A 192 4.59 -0.17 9.98
C LYS A 192 5.53 -1.27 10.45
N ALA A 193 5.49 -2.40 9.77
CA ALA A 193 6.36 -3.55 10.02
C ALA A 193 7.16 -3.89 8.77
N CYS A 194 8.44 -4.24 8.93
CA CYS A 194 9.29 -4.69 7.85
C CYS A 194 9.41 -6.20 7.92
N VAL A 195 8.74 -6.90 7.01
CA VAL A 195 8.51 -8.35 7.11
C VAL A 195 9.12 -9.06 5.90
N PRO A 196 9.95 -10.10 6.09
CA PRO A 196 10.48 -10.88 4.97
C PRO A 196 9.38 -11.70 4.29
N ALA A 197 9.68 -12.24 3.11
CA ALA A 197 8.83 -13.29 2.54
C ALA A 197 8.75 -14.51 3.47
N GLY A 198 7.57 -15.11 3.59
CA GLY A 198 7.32 -16.18 4.55
C GLY A 198 5.87 -16.22 5.04
N CYS A 199 5.56 -17.20 5.90
CA CYS A 199 4.24 -17.34 6.51
C CYS A 199 4.29 -16.95 7.99
N TYR A 200 3.27 -16.23 8.44
CA TYR A 200 3.22 -15.58 9.74
C TYR A 200 1.86 -15.80 10.41
N THR A 201 1.85 -15.63 11.72
CA THR A 201 0.65 -15.52 12.54
C THR A 201 0.58 -14.10 13.11
N ALA A 202 -0.44 -13.35 12.73
CA ALA A 202 -0.79 -12.08 13.37
C ALA A 202 -1.72 -12.33 14.56
N ARG A 203 -1.48 -11.66 15.68
CA ARG A 203 -2.32 -11.70 16.89
C ARG A 203 -2.63 -10.31 17.39
N LEU A 204 -3.87 -10.14 17.85
CA LEU A 204 -4.37 -9.01 18.62
C LEU A 204 -4.45 -9.42 20.10
N ASN A 205 -3.70 -8.75 20.95
CA ASN A 205 -3.65 -8.99 22.39
C ASN A 205 -4.43 -7.89 23.11
N VAL A 206 -5.60 -8.23 23.63
CA VAL A 206 -6.49 -7.26 24.30
C VAL A 206 -6.41 -7.43 25.82
N ASN A 207 -5.76 -6.49 26.50
CA ASN A 207 -5.46 -6.60 27.92
C ASN A 207 -6.30 -5.69 28.82
N SER A 208 -7.06 -4.74 28.28
CA SER A 208 -8.01 -3.97 29.11
C SER A 208 -9.41 -4.57 29.13
N THR A 209 -10.12 -4.37 30.24
CA THR A 209 -11.50 -4.84 30.42
C THR A 209 -12.51 -4.05 29.59
N SER A 210 -12.26 -2.77 29.27
CA SER A 210 -13.14 -1.92 28.45
C SER A 210 -12.90 -2.07 26.95
N SER A 211 -11.68 -2.41 26.53
CA SER A 211 -11.29 -2.46 25.11
C SER A 211 -11.68 -3.75 24.38
N LYS A 212 -12.04 -4.81 25.11
CA LYS A 212 -12.49 -6.11 24.57
C LYS A 212 -13.69 -6.06 23.64
N LEU A 213 -14.37 -4.93 23.50
CA LEU A 213 -15.51 -4.76 22.61
C LEU A 213 -15.20 -3.88 21.39
N GLY A 214 -14.01 -3.28 21.32
CA GLY A 214 -13.70 -2.21 20.36
C GLY A 214 -12.39 -2.34 19.60
N SER A 215 -11.34 -2.94 20.18
CA SER A 215 -10.02 -3.00 19.54
C SER A 215 -10.01 -3.90 18.32
N GLN A 216 -9.54 -3.37 17.20
CA GLN A 216 -9.39 -4.09 15.94
C GLN A 216 -8.01 -3.81 15.36
N MET A 217 -7.52 -4.76 14.58
CA MET A 217 -6.27 -4.65 13.85
C MET A 217 -6.50 -5.17 12.43
N SER A 218 -5.92 -4.52 11.43
CA SER A 218 -5.86 -5.06 10.08
C SER A 218 -4.48 -4.93 9.48
N ILE A 219 -4.09 -5.92 8.68
CA ILE A 219 -2.96 -5.86 7.74
C ILE A 219 -3.57 -5.94 6.34
N PRO A 220 -3.97 -4.79 5.76
CA PRO A 220 -4.62 -4.69 4.47
C PRO A 220 -3.99 -5.53 3.36
N GLU A 221 -2.67 -5.44 3.24
CA GLU A 221 -1.85 -6.03 2.18
C GLU A 221 -1.90 -7.57 2.22
N CYS A 222 -2.24 -8.13 3.39
CA CYS A 222 -2.27 -9.55 3.64
C CYS A 222 -3.69 -10.09 3.90
N GLY A 223 -4.73 -9.25 3.74
CA GLY A 223 -6.11 -9.62 4.02
C GLY A 223 -6.36 -10.02 5.48
N VAL A 224 -5.55 -9.52 6.41
CA VAL A 224 -5.68 -9.81 7.84
C VAL A 224 -6.66 -8.85 8.48
N TYR A 225 -7.63 -9.38 9.21
CA TYR A 225 -8.54 -8.59 10.02
C TYR A 225 -8.80 -9.28 11.37
N LEU A 226 -8.34 -8.66 12.44
CA LEU A 226 -8.42 -9.18 13.79
C LEU A 226 -9.37 -8.34 14.64
N SER A 227 -10.14 -9.04 15.46
CA SER A 227 -11.03 -8.46 16.46
C SER A 227 -10.93 -9.26 17.75
N PRO A 228 -11.53 -8.82 18.86
CA PRO A 228 -11.45 -9.57 20.12
C PRO A 228 -12.13 -10.94 20.02
N MET A 229 -13.06 -11.12 19.07
CA MET A 229 -13.73 -12.41 18.80
C MET A 229 -12.92 -13.30 17.84
N THR A 230 -12.01 -12.71 17.08
CA THR A 230 -11.12 -13.43 16.15
C THR A 230 -9.74 -12.79 16.27
N PRO A 231 -9.02 -13.05 17.37
CA PRO A 231 -7.83 -12.29 17.73
C PRO A 231 -6.57 -12.79 17.03
N GLN A 232 -6.67 -13.76 16.12
CA GLN A 232 -5.52 -14.34 15.43
C GLN A 232 -5.91 -14.74 14.00
N GLN A 233 -5.00 -14.50 13.06
CA GLN A 233 -5.10 -14.96 11.68
C GLN A 233 -3.71 -15.23 11.12
N ASP A 234 -3.60 -16.27 10.29
CA ASP A 234 -2.38 -16.59 9.57
C ASP A 234 -2.40 -15.94 8.17
N PHE A 235 -1.22 -15.55 7.68
CA PHE A 235 -1.04 -15.01 6.33
C PHE A 235 0.34 -15.37 5.79
N CYS A 236 0.54 -15.25 4.48
CA CYS A 236 1.84 -15.48 3.84
C CYS A 236 2.17 -14.32 2.89
N ILE A 237 3.46 -14.07 2.75
CA ILE A 237 4.06 -13.10 1.83
C ILE A 237 4.93 -13.88 0.86
N ASP A 238 4.65 -13.75 -0.43
CA ASP A 238 5.45 -14.39 -1.47
C ASP A 238 6.83 -13.73 -1.61
N PRO A 239 7.87 -14.50 -1.96
CA PRO A 239 9.16 -13.93 -2.32
C PRO A 239 9.02 -13.05 -3.56
N PRO A 240 9.84 -11.99 -3.68
CA PRO A 240 9.82 -11.18 -4.88
C PRO A 240 10.15 -12.06 -6.09
N VAL A 241 9.33 -11.94 -7.14
CA VAL A 241 9.54 -12.69 -8.38
C VAL A 241 10.87 -12.22 -8.98
N ALA A 242 11.84 -13.14 -9.11
CA ALA A 242 13.07 -12.86 -9.82
C ALA A 242 12.72 -12.38 -11.24
N ARG A 243 13.34 -11.28 -11.69
CA ARG A 243 13.20 -10.86 -13.08
C ARG A 243 13.52 -12.05 -13.99
N LEU A 244 12.62 -12.37 -14.90
CA LEU A 244 12.90 -13.23 -16.04
C LEU A 244 13.78 -12.48 -17.06
N ASP A 245 14.89 -11.90 -16.61
CA ASP A 245 15.88 -11.31 -17.48
C ASP A 245 16.86 -12.45 -17.77
N GLY A 246 16.53 -13.26 -18.76
CA GLY A 246 17.37 -14.31 -19.32
C GLY A 246 18.60 -13.77 -20.04
N THR A 247 19.40 -12.94 -19.37
CA THR A 247 20.68 -12.46 -19.87
C THR A 247 21.74 -12.67 -18.79
N THR A 248 22.34 -13.87 -18.82
CA THR A 248 23.69 -14.09 -18.30
C THR A 248 24.67 -13.31 -19.17
N ALA A 249 25.49 -12.47 -18.53
CA ALA A 249 26.83 -12.18 -19.02
C ALA A 249 27.80 -13.22 -18.45
#